data_AF-A0A510TQX4-F1
#
_entry.id   AF-A0A510TQX4-F1
#
_cell.length_a   1.000
_cell.length_b   1.000
_cell.length_c   1.000
_cell.angle_alpha   90.00
_cell.angle_beta   90.00
_cell.angle_gamma   90.00
#
_symmetry.space_group_name_H-M   'P 1'
#
loop_
_entity.id
_entity.type
_entity.pdbx_description
1 polymer ?
#
loop_
_entity_poly.entity_id
_entity_poly.type
_entity_poly.pdbx_seq_one_letter_code
_entity_poly.pdbx_strand_id
1 'polypeptide(L)'
;MNTLISALSHVPPAGAYAIVAAAVLAESVLLIGTFIPTLTLLLTAGALTRSGQLSLPLVIVTAACAVVAGDFLAYRTGRALGARLRTGRLGRRLPAGAWQRAETLMARRGGHAVFLARFFPVIRTIVPHLAGATRLPYVRIAPCSLGAAVLWAALEAGTGYAATASLQHTLALGGPAVAATVAAAAAAALAWTRLRRRARVTRTP
;
A
#
# COMPACT_ATOMS: atom_id res chain seq x y z
N MET A 1 -8.14 18.93 2.26
CA MET A 1 -7.70 18.37 3.56
C MET A 1 -8.64 18.78 4.69
N ASN A 2 -9.16 20.02 4.72
CA ASN A 2 -10.08 20.48 5.78
C ASN A 2 -11.39 19.69 5.90
N THR A 3 -11.96 19.21 4.78
CA THR A 3 -13.22 18.43 4.75
C THR A 3 -13.11 17.03 5.37
N LEU A 4 -11.95 16.38 5.25
CA LEU A 4 -11.71 15.04 5.80
C LEU A 4 -11.46 15.11 7.31
N ILE A 5 -10.72 16.12 7.74
CA ILE A 5 -10.47 16.39 9.16
C ILE A 5 -11.79 16.75 9.86
N SER A 6 -12.60 17.63 9.27
CA SER A 6 -13.90 18.01 9.86
C SER A 6 -14.89 16.85 9.89
N ALA A 7 -14.91 15.99 8.87
CA ALA A 7 -15.78 14.80 8.85
C ALA A 7 -15.37 13.78 9.91
N LEU A 8 -14.07 13.54 10.13
CA LEU A 8 -13.60 12.58 11.11
C LEU A 8 -13.65 13.11 12.55
N SER A 9 -13.54 14.42 12.77
CA SER A 9 -13.54 15.01 14.12
C SER A 9 -14.93 15.07 14.78
N HIS A 10 -16.00 15.01 13.98
CA HIS A 10 -17.39 14.96 14.49
C HIS A 10 -17.88 13.53 14.75
N VAL A 11 -17.11 12.53 14.33
CA VAL A 11 -17.47 11.12 14.48
C VAL A 11 -16.81 10.60 15.77
N PRO A 12 -17.54 9.86 16.62
CA PRO A 12 -16.94 9.24 17.79
C PRO A 12 -15.74 8.36 17.38
N PRO A 13 -14.71 8.21 18.23
CA PRO A 13 -13.46 7.52 17.87
C PRO A 13 -13.66 6.14 17.22
N ALA A 14 -14.65 5.37 17.70
CA ALA A 14 -15.03 4.08 17.12
C ALA A 14 -15.46 4.17 15.65
N GLY A 15 -16.22 5.21 15.27
CA GLY A 15 -16.64 5.43 13.89
C GLY A 15 -15.48 5.84 12.98
N ALA A 16 -14.50 6.59 13.48
CA ALA A 16 -13.30 6.92 12.72
C ALA A 16 -12.47 5.65 12.40
N TYR A 17 -12.31 4.73 13.36
CA TYR A 17 -11.68 3.44 13.11
C TYR A 17 -12.45 2.59 12.09
N ALA A 18 -13.79 2.57 12.18
CA ALA A 18 -14.62 1.86 11.22
C ALA A 18 -14.50 2.42 9.79
N ILE A 19 -14.44 3.75 9.64
CA ILE A 19 -14.22 4.41 8.35
C ILE A 19 -12.85 4.03 7.77
N VAL A 20 -11.79 4.08 8.59
CA VAL A 20 -10.44 3.64 8.18
C VAL A 20 -10.48 2.19 7.73
N ALA A 21 -11.05 1.29 8.53
CA ALA A 21 -11.14 -0.12 8.20
C ALA A 21 -11.91 -0.36 6.89
N ALA A 22 -13.09 0.25 6.74
CA ALA A 22 -13.95 0.09 5.57
C ALA A 22 -13.28 0.62 4.29
N ALA A 23 -12.66 1.79 4.35
CA ALA A 23 -11.97 2.39 3.21
C ALA A 23 -10.77 1.54 2.76
N VAL A 24 -9.92 1.12 3.71
CA VAL A 24 -8.75 0.27 3.45
C VAL A 24 -9.16 -1.09 2.89
N LEU A 25 -10.21 -1.69 3.45
CA LEU A 25 -10.76 -2.96 2.99
C LEU A 25 -11.32 -2.83 1.57
N ALA A 26 -12.14 -1.80 1.32
CA ALA A 26 -12.75 -1.56 0.02
C ALA A 26 -11.70 -1.36 -1.08
N GLU A 27 -10.66 -0.55 -0.82
CA GLU A 27 -9.57 -0.34 -1.77
C GLU A 27 -8.81 -1.65 -2.05
N SER A 28 -8.54 -2.44 -1.02
CA SER A 28 -7.79 -3.69 -1.14
C SER A 28 -8.54 -4.75 -1.97
N VAL A 29 -9.87 -4.78 -1.86
CA VAL A 29 -10.72 -5.77 -2.55
C VAL A 29 -11.06 -5.37 -3.98
N LEU A 30 -11.39 -4.09 -4.23
CA LEU A 30 -12.16 -3.73 -5.42
C LEU A 30 -11.39 -3.74 -6.74
N LEU A 31 -10.07 -3.97 -6.79
CA LEU A 31 -9.18 -3.76 -7.96
C LEU A 31 -9.26 -2.34 -8.59
N ILE A 32 -10.24 -1.54 -8.21
CA ILE A 32 -10.45 -0.13 -8.48
C ILE A 32 -9.62 0.64 -7.45
N GLY A 33 -8.30 0.47 -7.51
CA GLY A 33 -7.32 1.12 -6.62
C GLY A 33 -7.14 2.62 -6.87
N THR A 34 -8.12 3.29 -7.49
CA THR A 34 -8.00 4.69 -7.94
C THR A 34 -9.04 5.63 -7.32
N PHE A 35 -10.09 5.11 -6.66
CA PHE A 35 -11.20 5.96 -6.20
C PHE A 35 -11.16 6.30 -4.70
N ILE A 36 -10.51 5.48 -3.87
CA ILE A 36 -10.44 5.72 -2.41
C ILE A 36 -9.04 6.21 -2.05
N PRO A 37 -8.87 7.48 -1.64
CA PRO A 37 -7.56 8.05 -1.29
C PRO A 37 -7.12 7.61 0.11
N THR A 38 -6.78 6.33 0.27
CA THR A 38 -6.41 5.75 1.56
C THR A 38 -5.17 6.37 2.17
N LEU A 39 -4.21 6.81 1.33
CA LEU A 39 -3.04 7.56 1.78
C LEU A 39 -3.46 8.81 2.57
N THR A 40 -4.35 9.62 2.02
CA THR A 40 -4.84 10.84 2.68
C THR A 40 -5.61 10.48 3.96
N LEU A 41 -6.37 9.39 3.95
CA LEU A 41 -7.13 8.95 5.12
C LEU A 41 -6.22 8.53 6.27
N LEU A 42 -5.19 7.70 6.02
CA LEU A 42 -4.26 7.25 7.06
C LEU A 42 -3.35 8.35 7.56
N LEU A 43 -2.91 9.26 6.68
CA LEU A 43 -2.20 10.48 7.10
C LEU A 43 -3.07 11.34 8.02
N THR A 44 -4.35 11.50 7.68
CA THR A 44 -5.31 12.26 8.51
C THR A 44 -5.58 11.56 9.84
N ALA A 45 -5.81 10.25 9.84
CA ALA A 45 -5.99 9.47 11.05
C ALA A 45 -4.75 9.56 11.96
N GLY A 46 -3.54 9.46 11.38
CA GLY A 46 -2.28 9.68 12.08
C GLY A 46 -2.16 11.06 12.70
N ALA A 47 -2.54 12.12 11.98
CA ALA A 47 -2.55 13.49 12.51
C ALA A 47 -3.50 13.65 13.70
N LEU A 48 -4.70 13.06 13.64
CA LEU A 48 -5.69 13.09 14.72
C LEU A 48 -5.26 12.33 15.98
N THR A 49 -4.26 11.46 15.89
CA THR A 49 -3.71 10.81 17.09
C THR A 49 -2.90 11.78 17.96
N ARG A 50 -2.38 12.87 17.38
CA ARG A 50 -1.62 13.89 18.11
C ARG A 50 -2.52 14.78 18.99
N SER A 51 -3.75 15.03 18.56
CA SER A 51 -4.76 15.75 19.35
C SER A 51 -5.44 14.87 20.41
N GLY A 52 -5.00 13.61 20.57
CA GLY A 52 -5.55 12.67 21.54
C GLY A 52 -6.91 12.06 21.16
N GLN A 53 -7.44 12.39 19.97
CA GLN A 53 -8.74 11.88 19.52
C GLN A 53 -8.68 10.40 19.12
N LEU A 54 -7.51 9.94 18.64
CA LEU A 54 -7.26 8.56 18.26
C LEU A 54 -5.97 8.05 18.90
N SER A 55 -5.89 6.75 19.14
CA SER A 55 -4.65 6.06 19.50
C SER A 55 -3.90 5.59 18.25
N LEU A 56 -2.63 5.98 18.11
CA LEU A 56 -1.79 5.60 16.97
C LEU A 56 -1.61 4.08 16.84
N PRO A 57 -1.31 3.32 17.91
CA PRO A 57 -1.31 1.86 17.86
C PRO A 57 -2.62 1.28 17.33
N LEU A 58 -3.77 1.80 17.77
CA LEU A 58 -5.08 1.31 17.30
C LEU A 58 -5.32 1.63 15.83
N VAL A 59 -4.89 2.79 15.33
CA VAL A 59 -4.96 3.11 13.89
C VAL A 59 -4.15 2.09 13.08
N ILE A 60 -2.92 1.80 13.51
CA ILE A 60 -2.03 0.85 12.84
C ILE A 60 -2.63 -0.56 12.83
N VAL A 61 -3.10 -1.05 13.98
CA VAL A 61 -3.72 -2.37 14.11
C VAL A 61 -4.98 -2.47 13.24
N THR A 62 -5.86 -1.46 13.32
CA THR A 62 -7.11 -1.43 12.54
C THR A 62 -6.83 -1.48 11.04
N ALA A 63 -5.90 -0.65 10.57
CA ALA A 63 -5.49 -0.64 9.17
C ALA A 63 -4.85 -1.98 8.76
N ALA A 64 -3.92 -2.51 9.55
CA ALA A 64 -3.27 -3.78 9.26
C ALA A 64 -4.27 -4.95 9.18
N CYS A 65 -5.24 -5.01 10.09
CA CYS A 65 -6.31 -6.01 10.06
C CYS A 65 -7.19 -5.87 8.81
N ALA A 66 -7.61 -4.65 8.48
CA ALA A 66 -8.42 -4.37 7.28
C ALA A 66 -7.67 -4.78 5.99
N VAL A 67 -6.37 -4.51 5.95
CA VAL A 67 -5.49 -4.95 4.86
C VAL A 67 -5.46 -6.46 4.73
N VAL A 68 -5.16 -7.18 5.81
CA VAL A 68 -4.99 -8.64 5.77
C VAL A 68 -6.30 -9.31 5.37
N ALA A 69 -7.42 -8.80 5.88
CA ALA A 69 -8.76 -9.23 5.47
C ALA A 69 -9.01 -8.95 3.97
N GLY A 70 -8.63 -7.76 3.50
CA GLY A 70 -8.73 -7.38 2.09
C GLY A 70 -7.88 -8.28 1.17
N ASP A 71 -6.62 -8.51 1.53
CA ASP A 71 -5.70 -9.40 0.81
C ASP A 71 -6.24 -10.84 0.77
N PHE A 72 -6.87 -11.31 1.84
CA PHE A 72 -7.53 -12.62 1.88
C PHE A 72 -8.74 -12.69 0.94
N LEU A 73 -9.59 -11.67 0.93
CA LEU A 73 -10.74 -11.59 0.02
C LEU A 73 -10.27 -11.52 -1.44
N ALA A 74 -9.27 -10.68 -1.74
CA ALA A 74 -8.61 -10.55 -3.03
C ALA A 74 -7.98 -11.88 -3.49
N TYR A 75 -7.36 -12.61 -2.58
CA TYR A 75 -6.85 -13.95 -2.85
C TYR A 75 -7.99 -14.93 -3.24
N ARG A 76 -9.11 -14.90 -2.52
CA ARG A 76 -10.26 -15.77 -2.80
C ARG A 76 -10.92 -15.44 -4.14
N THR A 77 -11.14 -14.15 -4.43
CA THR A 77 -11.69 -13.70 -5.73
C THR A 77 -10.73 -14.08 -6.86
N GLY A 78 -9.43 -13.85 -6.68
CA GLY A 78 -8.38 -14.25 -7.61
C GLY A 78 -8.36 -15.76 -7.87
N ARG A 79 -8.56 -16.59 -6.85
CA ARG A 79 -8.62 -18.06 -6.97
C ARG A 79 -9.82 -18.53 -7.79
N ALA A 80 -10.99 -17.94 -7.53
CA ALA A 80 -12.21 -18.25 -8.27
C ALA A 80 -12.13 -17.78 -9.74
N LEU A 81 -11.68 -16.55 -9.96
CA LEU A 81 -11.52 -15.97 -11.30
C LEU A 81 -10.41 -16.68 -12.09
N GLY A 82 -9.29 -17.00 -11.47
CA GLY A 82 -8.18 -17.72 -12.11
C GLY A 82 -8.59 -19.10 -12.62
N ALA A 83 -9.41 -19.83 -11.85
CA ALA A 83 -9.98 -21.09 -12.30
C ALA A 83 -10.85 -20.91 -13.56
N ARG A 84 -11.72 -19.89 -13.59
CA ARG A 84 -12.59 -19.57 -14.74
C ARG A 84 -11.80 -19.05 -15.94
N LEU A 85 -10.75 -18.27 -15.73
CA LEU A 85 -9.91 -17.73 -16.81
C LEU A 85 -9.07 -18.83 -17.46
N ARG A 86 -8.57 -19.81 -16.71
CA ARG A 86 -7.83 -20.95 -17.27
C ARG A 86 -8.68 -21.83 -18.19
N THR A 87 -9.96 -22.00 -17.88
CA THR A 87 -10.87 -22.89 -18.64
C THR A 87 -11.75 -22.15 -19.64
N GLY A 88 -11.88 -20.83 -19.53
CA GLY A 88 -12.78 -20.00 -20.33
C GLY A 88 -12.15 -19.38 -21.58
N ARG A 89 -13.00 -18.84 -22.48
CA ARG A 89 -12.60 -18.18 -23.73
C ARG A 89 -11.68 -16.95 -23.53
N LEU A 90 -11.79 -16.28 -22.38
CA LEU A 90 -10.93 -15.14 -22.00
C LEU A 90 -9.48 -15.54 -21.74
N GLY A 91 -9.22 -16.76 -21.26
CA GLY A 91 -7.85 -17.28 -21.08
C GLY A 91 -7.10 -17.43 -22.39
N ARG A 92 -7.80 -17.68 -23.49
CA ARG A 92 -7.21 -17.75 -24.85
C ARG A 92 -6.74 -16.40 -25.37
N ARG A 93 -7.17 -15.28 -24.77
CA ARG A 93 -6.71 -13.92 -25.09
C ARG A 93 -5.47 -13.50 -24.30
N LEU A 94 -5.06 -14.29 -23.29
CA LEU A 94 -3.84 -13.99 -22.55
C LEU A 94 -2.60 -14.31 -23.39
N PRO A 95 -1.52 -13.51 -23.30
CA PRO A 95 -0.28 -13.78 -24.01
C PRO A 95 0.27 -15.18 -23.69
N ALA A 96 0.84 -15.83 -24.70
CA ALA A 96 1.49 -17.13 -24.52
C ALA A 96 2.51 -17.10 -23.36
N GLY A 97 2.43 -18.07 -22.46
CA GLY A 97 3.32 -18.20 -21.31
C GLY A 97 3.11 -17.17 -20.18
N ALA A 98 2.09 -16.30 -20.23
CA ALA A 98 1.81 -15.36 -19.14
C ALA A 98 1.46 -16.10 -17.83
N TRP A 99 0.65 -17.16 -17.92
CA TRP A 99 0.31 -18.03 -16.79
C TRP A 99 1.53 -18.69 -16.16
N GLN A 100 2.39 -19.30 -16.99
CA GLN A 100 3.58 -19.98 -16.51
C GLN A 100 4.56 -19.02 -15.83
N ARG A 101 4.68 -17.78 -16.34
CA ARG A 101 5.47 -16.71 -15.71
C ARG A 101 4.89 -16.33 -14.35
N ALA A 102 3.57 -16.12 -14.26
CA ALA A 102 2.90 -15.81 -13.00
C ALA A 102 3.05 -16.93 -11.96
N GLU A 103 2.82 -18.18 -12.36
CA GLU A 103 2.98 -19.36 -11.51
C GLU A 103 4.44 -19.48 -11.03
N THR A 104 5.42 -19.34 -11.91
CA THR A 104 6.84 -19.41 -11.55
C THR A 104 7.23 -18.30 -10.57
N LEU A 105 6.75 -17.07 -10.80
CA LEU A 105 7.00 -15.92 -9.92
C LEU A 105 6.39 -16.15 -8.54
N MET A 106 5.11 -16.56 -8.48
CA MET A 106 4.42 -16.79 -7.21
C MET A 106 4.97 -18.00 -6.46
N ALA A 107 5.35 -19.07 -7.17
CA ALA A 107 5.97 -20.24 -6.56
C ALA A 107 7.33 -19.92 -5.94
N ARG A 108 8.17 -19.12 -6.61
CA ARG A 108 9.52 -18.77 -6.14
C ARG A 108 9.54 -17.62 -5.14
N ARG A 109 8.66 -16.62 -5.28
CA ARG A 109 8.74 -15.34 -4.56
C ARG A 109 7.41 -14.85 -4.00
N GLY A 110 6.35 -15.66 -3.94
CA GLY A 110 4.99 -15.21 -3.60
C GLY A 110 4.90 -14.33 -2.35
N GLY A 111 5.50 -14.73 -1.22
CA GLY A 111 5.52 -13.94 0.01
C GLY A 111 6.22 -12.58 -0.16
N HIS A 112 7.46 -12.59 -0.65
CA HIS A 112 8.22 -11.35 -0.91
C HIS A 112 7.55 -10.46 -1.97
N ALA A 113 6.90 -11.05 -2.97
CA ALA A 113 6.18 -10.33 -4.00
C ALA A 113 4.99 -9.59 -3.39
N VAL A 114 4.21 -10.24 -2.50
CA VAL A 114 3.12 -9.58 -1.76
C VAL A 114 3.66 -8.46 -0.88
N PHE A 115 4.77 -8.71 -0.16
CA PHE A 115 5.38 -7.70 0.70
C PHE A 115 5.80 -6.45 -0.07
N LEU A 116 6.58 -6.63 -1.14
CA LEU A 116 7.11 -5.52 -1.94
C LEU A 116 6.01 -4.82 -2.73
N ALA A 117 5.05 -5.57 -3.26
CA ALA A 117 3.92 -5.02 -4.00
C ALA A 117 3.12 -4.01 -3.19
N ARG A 118 3.06 -4.17 -1.87
CA ARG A 118 2.27 -3.31 -0.99
C ARG A 118 2.62 -1.83 -1.06
N PHE A 119 3.88 -1.52 -1.37
CA PHE A 119 4.39 -0.15 -1.50
C PHE A 119 4.10 0.50 -2.85
N PHE A 120 3.47 -0.24 -3.77
CA PHE A 120 3.09 0.24 -5.10
C PHE A 120 1.56 0.22 -5.24
N PRO A 121 0.88 1.38 -5.34
CA PRO A 121 -0.58 1.48 -5.28
C PRO A 121 -1.34 0.58 -6.26
N VAL A 122 -0.83 0.41 -7.47
CA VAL A 122 -1.47 -0.44 -8.50
C VAL A 122 -1.14 -1.92 -8.28
N ILE A 123 0.09 -2.22 -7.88
CA ILE A 123 0.58 -3.60 -7.81
C ILE A 123 0.03 -4.30 -6.56
N ARG A 124 -0.17 -3.57 -5.45
CA ARG A 124 -0.67 -4.11 -4.18
C ARG A 124 -2.05 -4.74 -4.28
N THR A 125 -2.91 -4.23 -5.17
CA THR A 125 -4.25 -4.80 -5.37
C THR A 125 -4.20 -6.03 -6.30
N ILE A 126 -3.25 -6.07 -7.23
CA ILE A 126 -3.14 -7.15 -8.24
C ILE A 126 -2.49 -8.41 -7.66
N VAL A 127 -1.43 -8.26 -6.85
CA VAL A 127 -0.61 -9.41 -6.42
C VAL A 127 -1.36 -10.42 -5.54
N PRO A 128 -2.19 -10.02 -4.56
CA PRO A 128 -3.02 -10.97 -3.81
C PRO A 128 -3.98 -11.75 -4.72
N HIS A 129 -4.59 -11.08 -5.70
CA HIS A 129 -5.43 -11.73 -6.72
C HIS A 129 -4.63 -12.73 -7.56
N LEU A 130 -3.40 -12.36 -7.97
CA LEU A 130 -2.51 -13.23 -8.75
C LEU A 130 -2.06 -14.47 -7.95
N ALA A 131 -1.76 -14.29 -6.66
CA ALA A 131 -1.43 -15.40 -5.77
C ALA A 131 -2.62 -16.37 -5.62
N GLY A 132 -3.84 -15.84 -5.56
CA GLY A 132 -5.07 -16.61 -5.63
C GLY A 132 -5.22 -17.39 -6.94
N ALA A 133 -5.06 -16.70 -8.07
CA ALA A 133 -5.23 -17.25 -9.40
C ALA A 133 -4.26 -18.39 -9.71
N THR A 134 -3.02 -18.29 -9.22
CA THR A 134 -1.97 -19.32 -9.31
C THR A 134 -2.11 -20.43 -8.25
N ARG A 135 -3.15 -20.37 -7.41
CA ARG A 135 -3.48 -21.33 -6.34
C ARG A 135 -2.39 -21.50 -5.28
N LEU A 136 -1.48 -20.53 -5.13
CA LEU A 136 -0.46 -20.55 -4.08
C LEU A 136 -1.14 -20.63 -2.69
N PRO A 137 -0.73 -21.49 -1.75
CA PRO A 137 -1.37 -21.55 -0.43
C PRO A 137 -1.28 -20.21 0.31
N TYR A 138 -2.41 -19.71 0.83
CA TYR A 138 -2.45 -18.40 1.52
C TYR A 138 -1.48 -18.32 2.70
N VAL A 139 -1.27 -19.44 3.40
CA VAL A 139 -0.29 -19.56 4.51
C VAL A 139 1.14 -19.18 4.13
N ARG A 140 1.52 -19.29 2.85
CA ARG A 140 2.85 -18.89 2.36
C ARG A 140 2.99 -17.38 2.17
N ILE A 141 1.88 -16.66 2.03
CA ILE A 141 1.88 -15.21 1.81
C ILE A 141 1.41 -14.43 3.04
N ALA A 142 0.60 -15.04 3.92
CA ALA A 142 0.00 -14.37 5.07
C ALA A 142 1.02 -13.68 6.00
N PRO A 143 2.17 -14.30 6.38
CA PRO A 143 3.14 -13.62 7.25
C PRO A 143 3.76 -12.38 6.59
N CYS A 144 4.05 -12.47 5.28
CA CYS A 144 4.57 -11.35 4.50
C CYS A 144 3.52 -10.25 4.30
N SER A 145 2.27 -10.62 4.03
CA SER A 145 1.13 -9.68 3.94
C SER A 145 0.96 -8.94 5.27
N LEU A 146 0.92 -9.64 6.40
CA LEU A 146 0.81 -9.03 7.73
C LEU A 146 1.99 -8.10 8.04
N GLY A 147 3.23 -8.54 7.81
CA GLY A 147 4.41 -7.71 8.02
C GLY A 147 4.40 -6.45 7.16
N ALA A 148 4.02 -6.57 5.88
CA ALA A 148 3.88 -5.43 5.00
C ALA A 148 2.73 -4.51 5.41
N ALA A 149 1.61 -5.07 5.88
CA ALA A 149 0.43 -4.33 6.32
C ALA A 149 0.75 -3.45 7.53
N VAL A 150 1.40 -4.02 8.54
CA VAL A 150 1.85 -3.31 9.75
C VAL A 150 2.85 -2.24 9.40
N LEU A 151 3.88 -2.56 8.61
CA LEU A 151 4.91 -1.60 8.21
C LEU A 151 4.31 -0.45 7.41
N TRP A 152 3.46 -0.74 6.43
CA TRP A 152 2.80 0.27 5.61
C TRP A 152 1.88 1.18 6.44
N ALA A 153 1.05 0.60 7.31
CA ALA A 153 0.17 1.37 8.19
C ALA A 153 0.96 2.24 9.17
N ALA A 154 2.05 1.71 9.73
CA ALA A 154 2.95 2.46 10.61
C ALA A 154 3.64 3.62 9.87
N LEU A 155 4.07 3.41 8.63
CA LEU A 155 4.69 4.46 7.82
C LEU A 155 3.69 5.56 7.48
N GLU A 156 2.48 5.24 6.99
CA GLU A 156 1.50 6.26 6.62
C GLU A 156 0.93 6.98 7.85
N ALA A 157 0.42 6.25 8.85
CA ALA A 157 -0.12 6.88 10.06
C ALA A 157 0.97 7.58 10.87
N GLY A 158 2.16 7.00 10.96
CA GLY A 158 3.32 7.62 11.62
C GLY A 158 3.79 8.88 10.91
N THR A 159 3.76 8.90 9.57
CA THR A 159 4.04 10.11 8.79
C THR A 159 3.01 11.20 9.09
N GLY A 160 1.72 10.86 9.16
CA GLY A 160 0.67 11.81 9.55
C GLY A 160 0.89 12.40 10.94
N TYR A 161 1.22 11.53 11.91
CA TYR A 161 1.56 11.92 13.28
C TYR A 161 2.78 12.86 13.32
N ALA A 162 3.88 12.48 12.65
CA ALA A 162 5.12 13.24 12.63
C ALA A 162 4.99 14.56 11.85
N ALA A 163 4.29 14.56 10.71
CA ALA A 163 4.03 15.76 9.92
C ALA A 163 3.25 16.81 10.72
N THR A 164 2.35 16.39 11.61
CA THR A 164 1.63 17.29 12.51
C THR A 164 2.57 17.92 13.54
N ALA A 165 3.53 17.17 14.09
CA ALA A 165 4.56 17.69 14.98
C ALA A 165 5.50 18.68 14.26
N SER A 166 5.92 18.34 13.04
CA SER A 166 6.74 19.22 12.21
C SER A 166 5.98 20.47 11.78
N LEU A 167 4.67 20.41 11.52
CA LEU A 167 3.86 21.60 11.25
C LEU A 167 3.81 22.54 12.47
N GLN A 168 3.67 22.00 13.69
CA GLN A 168 3.74 22.80 14.91
C GLN A 168 5.12 23.44 15.13
N HIS A 169 6.20 22.72 14.82
CA HIS A 169 7.57 23.25 14.92
C HIS A 169 7.97 24.17 13.75
N THR A 170 7.44 23.92 12.55
CA THR A 170 7.68 24.69 11.32
C THR A 170 6.84 25.98 11.35
N LEU A 171 5.71 26.03 12.05
CA LEU A 171 5.04 27.30 12.34
C LEU A 171 5.87 28.23 13.25
N ALA A 172 6.98 27.76 13.82
CA ALA A 172 7.98 28.60 14.50
C ALA A 172 9.19 28.99 13.61
N LEU A 173 9.45 28.32 12.47
CA LEU A 173 10.58 28.58 11.54
C LEU A 173 10.22 28.26 10.07
N GLY A 174 9.07 28.77 9.60
CA GLY A 174 8.33 28.28 8.43
C GLY A 174 9.04 28.25 7.09
N GLY A 175 9.02 27.09 6.41
CA GLY A 175 9.30 26.97 4.96
C GLY A 175 10.47 26.06 4.55
N PRO A 176 11.69 26.23 5.08
CA PRO A 176 12.90 25.61 4.52
C PRO A 176 13.00 24.09 4.70
N ALA A 177 12.45 23.54 5.80
CA ALA A 177 12.64 22.13 6.15
C ALA A 177 11.87 21.16 5.24
N VAL A 178 10.66 21.54 4.82
CA VAL A 178 9.86 20.76 3.85
C VAL A 178 10.46 20.87 2.45
N ALA A 179 10.98 22.04 2.09
CA ALA A 179 11.73 22.21 0.85
C ALA A 179 13.00 21.33 0.84
N ALA A 180 13.68 21.19 1.98
CA ALA A 180 14.89 20.39 2.10
C ALA A 180 14.65 18.88 1.95
N THR A 181 13.56 18.33 2.51
CA THR A 181 13.25 16.90 2.39
C THR A 181 12.81 16.53 0.97
N VAL A 182 12.00 17.37 0.32
CA VAL A 182 11.64 17.21 -1.09
C VAL A 182 12.86 17.36 -1.99
N ALA A 183 13.73 18.35 -1.73
CA ALA A 183 14.97 18.55 -2.48
C ALA A 183 15.96 17.39 -2.30
N ALA A 184 16.09 16.84 -1.10
CA ALA A 184 16.96 15.69 -0.83
C ALA A 184 16.46 14.42 -1.55
N ALA A 185 15.15 14.16 -1.55
CA ALA A 185 14.56 13.05 -2.29
C ALA A 185 14.75 13.22 -3.81
N ALA A 186 14.56 14.43 -4.33
CA ALA A 186 14.78 14.75 -5.74
C ALA A 186 16.27 14.62 -6.13
N ALA A 187 17.18 15.11 -5.29
CA ALA A 187 18.63 15.02 -5.51
C ALA A 187 19.11 13.56 -5.49
N ALA A 188 18.61 12.74 -4.57
CA ALA A 188 18.91 11.31 -4.52
C ALA A 188 18.41 10.58 -5.78
N ALA A 189 17.20 10.90 -6.25
CA ALA A 189 16.66 10.34 -7.49
C ALA A 189 17.46 10.78 -8.74
N LEU A 190 17.88 12.04 -8.81
CA LEU A 190 18.71 12.57 -9.89
C LEU A 190 20.14 12.00 -9.87
N ALA A 191 20.75 11.85 -8.69
CA ALA A 191 22.04 11.20 -8.54
C ALA A 191 21.99 9.73 -8.99
N TRP A 192 20.95 9.00 -8.58
CA TRP A 192 20.74 7.60 -8.98
C TRP A 192 20.58 7.43 -10.50
N THR A 193 19.85 8.32 -11.16
CA THR A 193 19.68 8.29 -12.62
C THR A 193 20.96 8.66 -13.37
N ARG A 194 21.74 9.63 -12.88
CA ARG A 194 23.05 10.00 -13.46
C ARG A 194 24.10 8.91 -13.29
N LEU A 195 24.17 8.28 -12.12
CA LEU A 195 25.08 7.16 -11.85
C LEU A 195 24.74 5.95 -12.73
N ARG A 196 23.44 5.66 -12.94
CA ARG A 196 23.01 4.60 -13.87
C ARG A 196 23.28 4.90 -15.33
N ARG A 197 23.29 6.16 -15.75
CA ARG A 197 23.69 6.55 -17.12
C ARG A 197 25.20 6.42 -17.33
N ARG A 198 26.02 6.78 -16.34
CA ARG A 198 27.48 6.62 -16.40
C ARG A 198 27.93 5.16 -16.46
N ALA A 199 27.27 4.27 -15.73
CA ALA A 199 27.57 2.83 -15.75
C ALA A 199 27.22 2.11 -17.07
N ARG A 200 26.49 2.75 -18.00
CA ARG A 200 26.18 2.20 -19.35
C ARG A 200 27.19 2.61 -20.43
N VAL A 201 28.11 3.54 -20.14
CA VAL A 201 29.05 4.07 -21.15
C VAL A 201 30.42 3.37 -21.09
N THR A 202 30.74 2.63 -20.02
CA THR A 202 32.04 1.94 -19.83
C THR A 202 32.03 0.44 -20.13
N ARG A 203 30.99 -0.09 -20.79
CA ARG A 203 31.02 -1.43 -21.37
C ARG A 203 30.83 -1.36 -22.87
N THR A 204 31.94 -1.15 -23.57
CA THR A 204 32.27 -1.71 -24.88
C THR A 204 33.70 -1.30 -25.23
N PRO A 205 34.52 -2.22 -25.74
CA PRO A 205 34.75 -3.60 -25.33
C PRO A 205 36.00 -3.73 -24.44
#